data_AF-V9DW83-F1
#
_entry.id   AF-V9DW83-F1
#
_cell.length_a   1.000
_cell.length_b   1.000
_cell.length_c   1.000
_cell.angle_alpha   90.00
_cell.angle_beta   90.00
_cell.angle_gamma   90.00
#
_symmetry.space_group_name_H-M   'P 1'
#
loop_
_entity.id
_entity.type
_entity.pdbx_description
1 polymer ?
#
loop_
_entity_poly.entity_id
_entity_poly.type
_entity_poly.pdbx_seq_one_letter_code
_entity_poly.pdbx_strand_id
1 'polypeptide(L)'
;MARGRKRVIDDRADGAFVAQSLLAKRTNTNAKRTYQSEIKGMTEWLAVHHPDTIDSSTKSIRVPLPKDAVLPFVGHICSPAHTYDLNSVHASDATHAPLNVSSIWGYRSALVDIYHATLDSQLDTELRGVRMATRRP
;
A
#
# COMPACT_ATOMS: atom_id res chain seq x y z
N MET A 1 -18.67 15.74 31.65
CA MET A 1 -19.51 15.21 30.57
C MET A 1 -19.49 16.17 29.38
N ALA A 2 -18.52 16.07 28.47
CA ALA A 2 -18.46 16.91 27.26
C ALA A 2 -19.14 16.16 26.11
N ARG A 3 -20.30 16.66 25.66
CA ARG A 3 -21.08 16.05 24.57
C ARG A 3 -20.39 16.31 23.24
N GLY A 4 -20.23 15.25 22.45
CA GLY A 4 -19.56 15.24 21.17
C GLY A 4 -20.10 16.29 20.20
N ARG A 5 -19.18 17.01 19.58
CA ARG A 5 -19.46 17.98 18.52
C ARG A 5 -19.95 17.22 17.29
N LYS A 6 -21.26 17.24 17.05
CA LYS A 6 -21.88 16.71 15.83
C LYS A 6 -21.37 17.55 14.65
N ARG A 7 -20.53 16.95 13.80
CA ARG A 7 -20.10 17.61 12.55
C ARG A 7 -21.31 17.71 11.65
N VAL A 8 -21.78 18.93 11.45
CA VAL A 8 -22.77 19.28 10.43
C VAL A 8 -22.12 18.93 9.09
N ILE A 9 -22.69 17.94 8.39
CA ILE A 9 -22.32 17.62 7.02
C ILE A 9 -23.07 18.66 6.19
N ASP A 10 -22.34 19.67 5.74
CA ASP A 10 -22.85 20.61 4.75
C ASP A 10 -22.88 19.88 3.40
N ASP A 11 -24.07 19.71 2.84
CA ASP A 11 -24.37 18.96 1.60
C ASP A 11 -23.83 19.64 0.33
N ARG A 12 -22.94 20.62 0.51
CA ARG A 12 -22.30 21.42 -0.54
C ARG A 12 -20.79 21.22 -0.57
N ALA A 13 -20.33 20.00 -0.27
CA ALA A 13 -18.92 19.65 -0.29
C ALA A 13 -18.40 19.74 -1.73
N ASP A 14 -17.83 20.89 -2.06
CA ASP A 14 -17.00 21.14 -3.24
C ASP A 14 -16.07 19.93 -3.46
N GLY A 15 -16.09 19.37 -4.67
CA GLY A 15 -15.30 18.19 -5.02
C GLY A 15 -13.81 18.40 -4.71
N ALA A 16 -13.33 19.64 -4.75
CA ALA A 16 -11.98 20.01 -4.35
C ALA A 16 -11.73 19.83 -2.84
N PHE A 17 -12.69 20.17 -1.98
CA PHE A 17 -12.59 19.97 -0.53
C PHE A 17 -12.63 18.49 -0.16
N VAL A 18 -13.47 17.71 -0.85
CA VAL A 18 -13.51 16.24 -0.67
C VAL A 18 -12.18 15.62 -1.09
N ALA A 19 -11.63 16.02 -2.24
CA ALA A 19 -10.33 15.57 -2.72
C ALA A 19 -9.20 15.95 -1.74
N GLN A 20 -9.16 17.19 -1.25
CA GLN A 20 -8.19 17.63 -0.25
C GLN A 20 -8.33 16.90 1.08
N SER A 21 -9.56 16.62 1.53
CA SER A 21 -9.80 15.83 2.75
C SER A 21 -9.33 14.38 2.60
N LEU A 22 -9.56 13.77 1.43
CA LEU A 22 -9.09 12.42 1.11
C LEU A 22 -7.55 12.38 1.00
N LEU A 23 -6.94 13.39 0.37
CA LEU A 23 -5.49 13.55 0.32
C LEU A 23 -4.90 13.74 1.72
N ALA A 24 -5.51 14.59 2.57
CA ALA A 24 -5.08 14.82 3.95
C ALA A 24 -5.19 13.56 4.84
N LYS A 25 -6.21 12.72 4.59
CA LYS A 25 -6.32 11.41 5.24
C LYS A 25 -5.23 10.44 4.78
N ARG A 26 -4.83 10.49 3.50
CA ARG A 26 -3.71 9.70 2.94
C ARG A 26 -2.35 10.15 3.49
N THR A 27 -2.18 11.43 3.79
CA THR A 27 -0.91 12.00 4.33
C THR A 27 -0.80 12.00 5.84
N ASN A 28 -1.74 11.39 6.58
CA ASN A 28 -1.58 11.23 8.02
C ASN A 28 -0.28 10.47 8.32
N THR A 29 0.60 11.05 9.12
CA THR A 29 1.92 10.52 9.48
C THR A 29 1.86 9.07 9.98
N ASN A 30 0.78 8.70 10.68
CA ASN A 30 0.57 7.33 11.14
C ASN A 30 0.27 6.37 9.99
N ALA A 31 -0.57 6.78 9.03
CA ALA A 31 -0.85 5.98 7.82
C ALA A 31 0.41 5.82 6.96
N LYS A 32 1.21 6.88 6.81
CA LYS A 32 2.50 6.82 6.10
C LYS A 32 3.48 5.86 6.77
N ARG A 33 3.57 5.87 8.11
CA ARG A 33 4.44 4.96 8.86
C ARG A 33 3.99 3.50 8.76
N THR A 34 2.68 3.25 8.80
CA THR A 34 2.11 1.92 8.58
C THR A 34 2.38 1.44 7.16
N TYR A 35 2.18 2.26 6.14
CA TYR A 35 2.49 1.86 4.77
C TYR A 35 3.97 1.57 4.58
N GLN A 36 4.86 2.36 5.17
CA GLN A 36 6.29 2.08 5.14
C GLN A 36 6.65 0.75 5.80
N SER A 37 6.01 0.38 6.91
CA SER A 37 6.25 -0.93 7.53
C SER A 37 5.73 -2.08 6.67
N GLU A 38 4.54 -1.95 6.08
CA GLU A 38 3.99 -3.00 5.18
C GLU A 38 4.83 -3.12 3.89
N ILE A 39 5.26 -2.00 3.31
CA ILE A 39 6.16 -2.00 2.14
C ILE A 39 7.48 -2.67 2.49
N LYS A 40 8.04 -2.38 3.66
CA LYS A 40 9.29 -3.00 4.11
C LYS A 40 9.12 -4.51 4.25
N GLY A 41 8.09 -4.98 4.94
CA GLY A 41 7.82 -6.41 5.10
C GLY A 41 7.63 -7.12 3.76
N MET A 42 6.88 -6.50 2.84
CA MET A 42 6.69 -7.05 1.50
C MET A 42 7.99 -7.07 0.68
N THR A 43 8.79 -6.01 0.77
CA THR A 43 10.08 -5.90 0.06
C THR A 43 11.06 -6.96 0.54
N GLU A 44 11.16 -7.18 1.86
CA GLU A 44 12.03 -8.20 2.45
C GLU A 44 11.60 -9.61 2.01
N TRP A 45 10.30 -9.89 2.04
CA TRP A 45 9.77 -11.18 1.59
C TRP A 45 10.02 -11.41 0.09
N LEU A 46 9.73 -10.41 -0.75
CA LEU A 46 9.97 -10.48 -2.19
C LEU A 46 11.44 -10.60 -2.53
N ALA A 47 12.35 -9.93 -1.81
CA ALA A 47 13.79 -10.06 -2.05
C ALA A 47 14.29 -11.50 -1.87
N VAL A 48 13.66 -12.28 -0.99
CA VAL A 48 14.02 -13.69 -0.73
C VAL A 48 13.36 -14.63 -1.75
N HIS A 49 12.08 -14.43 -2.06
CA HIS A 49 11.29 -15.38 -2.85
C HIS A 49 11.17 -15.04 -4.34
N HIS A 50 11.25 -13.76 -4.69
CA HIS A 50 11.12 -13.23 -6.05
C HIS A 50 12.12 -12.06 -6.27
N PRO A 51 13.43 -12.32 -6.23
CA PRO A 51 14.45 -11.26 -6.26
C PRO A 51 14.42 -10.42 -7.55
N ASP A 52 13.89 -10.98 -8.65
CA ASP A 52 13.65 -10.31 -9.93
C ASP A 52 12.69 -9.11 -9.80
N THR A 53 11.81 -9.15 -8.80
CA THR A 53 10.84 -8.09 -8.50
C THR A 53 11.41 -6.94 -7.67
N ILE A 54 12.67 -7.02 -7.24
CA ILE A 54 13.32 -5.96 -6.47
C ILE A 54 14.35 -5.26 -7.34
N ASP A 55 14.33 -3.93 -7.31
CA ASP A 55 15.35 -3.15 -7.97
C ASP A 55 16.65 -3.17 -7.18
N SER A 56 17.73 -3.64 -7.79
CA SER A 56 19.03 -3.77 -7.14
C SER A 56 19.64 -2.43 -6.74
N SER A 57 19.27 -1.32 -7.40
CA SER A 57 19.81 0.02 -7.16
C SER A 57 19.06 0.75 -6.04
N THR A 58 17.73 0.71 -6.06
CA THR A 58 16.88 1.43 -5.09
C THR A 58 16.42 0.55 -3.94
N LYS A 59 16.64 -0.76 -4.01
CA LYS A 59 16.11 -1.77 -3.08
C LYS A 59 14.60 -1.65 -2.89
N SER A 60 13.89 -1.18 -3.91
CA SER A 60 12.44 -1.01 -3.90
C SER A 60 11.77 -2.04 -4.80
N ILE A 61 10.50 -2.29 -4.52
CA ILE A 61 9.65 -3.12 -5.38
C ILE A 61 9.59 -2.53 -6.78
N ARG A 62 9.83 -3.36 -7.79
CA ARG A 62 9.61 -3.05 -9.20
C ARG A 62 8.13 -3.22 -9.51
N VAL A 63 7.59 -2.20 -10.15
CA VAL A 63 6.17 -2.12 -10.52
C VAL A 63 6.08 -2.09 -12.04
N PRO A 64 5.16 -2.83 -12.65
CA PRO A 64 4.17 -3.73 -12.03
C PRO A 64 4.78 -5.02 -11.48
N LEU A 65 4.27 -5.50 -10.34
CA LEU A 65 4.58 -6.83 -9.83
C LEU A 65 3.92 -7.92 -10.69
N PRO A 66 4.64 -9.02 -10.99
CA PRO A 66 4.05 -10.17 -11.66
C PRO A 66 3.04 -10.87 -10.74
N LYS A 67 1.99 -11.42 -11.35
CA LYS A 67 0.96 -12.20 -10.63
C LYS A 67 1.57 -13.33 -9.79
N ASP A 68 2.62 -13.95 -10.33
CA ASP A 68 3.33 -15.07 -9.71
C ASP A 68 4.17 -14.66 -8.50
N ALA A 69 4.36 -13.37 -8.23
CA ALA A 69 4.95 -12.87 -6.98
C ALA A 69 3.89 -12.37 -5.99
N VAL A 70 2.81 -11.76 -6.50
CA VAL A 70 1.72 -11.23 -5.64
C VAL A 70 0.94 -12.35 -4.97
N LEU A 71 0.58 -13.41 -5.70
CA LEU A 71 -0.22 -14.50 -5.14
C LEU A 71 0.50 -15.26 -4.02
N PRO A 72 1.78 -15.67 -4.17
CA PRO A 72 2.53 -16.29 -3.08
C PRO A 72 2.68 -15.39 -1.85
N PHE A 73 2.91 -14.09 -2.05
CA PHE A 73 2.97 -13.14 -0.94
C PHE A 73 1.64 -13.05 -0.18
N VAL A 74 0.52 -12.94 -0.90
CA VAL A 74 -0.83 -12.94 -0.29
C VAL A 74 -1.08 -14.25 0.45
N GLY A 75 -0.67 -15.39 -0.13
CA GLY A 75 -0.72 -16.69 0.53
C GLY A 75 0.09 -16.70 1.83
N HIS A 76 1.30 -16.13 1.84
CA HIS A 76 2.16 -16.04 3.02
C HIS A 76 1.51 -15.25 4.16
N ILE A 77 0.98 -14.05 3.88
CA ILE A 77 0.37 -13.20 4.92
C ILE A 77 -0.96 -13.78 5.45
N CYS A 78 -1.67 -14.56 4.63
CA CYS A 78 -2.92 -15.23 5.02
C CYS A 78 -2.69 -16.62 5.63
N SER A 79 -1.52 -17.22 5.45
CA SER A 79 -1.21 -18.58 5.90
C SER A 79 -1.47 -18.80 7.40
N PRO A 80 -1.06 -17.89 8.31
CA PRO A 80 -1.39 -18.04 9.72
C PRO A 80 -2.91 -18.05 9.99
N ALA A 81 -3.69 -17.21 9.31
CA ALA A 81 -5.15 -17.23 9.47
C ALA A 81 -5.75 -18.55 8.97
N HIS A 82 -5.23 -19.07 7.86
CA HIS A 82 -5.64 -20.33 7.29
C HIS A 82 -5.34 -21.54 8.20
N THR A 83 -4.15 -21.57 8.82
CA THR A 83 -3.78 -22.65 9.75
C THR A 83 -4.56 -22.60 11.07
N TYR A 84 -4.92 -21.41 11.56
CA TYR A 84 -5.81 -21.26 12.71
C TYR A 84 -7.21 -21.82 12.43
N ASP A 85 -7.78 -21.52 11.25
CA ASP A 85 -9.12 -21.98 10.85
C ASP A 85 -9.17 -23.52 10.65
N LEU A 86 -8.13 -24.08 10.01
CA LEU A 86 -8.04 -25.52 9.73
C LEU A 86 -7.86 -26.38 10.98
N ASN A 87 -7.04 -25.92 11.92
CA ASN A 87 -6.56 -26.80 12.97
C ASN A 87 -7.42 -26.75 14.25
N SER A 88 -8.28 -25.74 14.45
CA SER A 88 -8.93 -25.45 15.76
C SER A 88 -7.94 -25.45 16.94
N VAL A 89 -6.64 -25.37 16.63
CA VAL A 89 -5.54 -25.64 17.56
C VAL A 89 -5.47 -24.46 18.52
N HIS A 90 -5.35 -24.79 19.80
CA HIS A 90 -5.14 -23.82 20.86
C HIS A 90 -4.08 -22.82 20.44
N ALA A 91 -4.37 -21.53 20.61
CA ALA A 91 -3.59 -20.38 20.18
C ALA A 91 -2.12 -20.36 20.67
N SER A 92 -1.69 -21.35 21.45
CA SER A 92 -0.37 -21.53 22.01
C SER A 92 0.67 -22.19 21.07
N ASP A 93 0.26 -22.94 20.04
CA ASP A 93 1.19 -23.66 19.15
C ASP A 93 1.44 -23.00 17.79
N ALA A 94 0.70 -21.94 17.46
CA ALA A 94 0.92 -21.21 16.23
C ALA A 94 2.11 -20.24 16.40
N THR A 95 3.17 -20.47 15.63
CA THR A 95 4.41 -19.67 15.65
C THR A 95 4.17 -18.19 15.38
N HIS A 96 3.07 -17.83 14.71
CA HIS A 96 2.66 -16.46 14.46
C HIS A 96 1.14 -16.30 14.55
N ALA A 97 0.70 -15.29 15.29
CA ALA A 97 -0.71 -14.89 15.32
C ALA A 97 -1.16 -14.44 13.90
N PRO A 98 -2.42 -14.68 13.53
CA PRO A 98 -2.93 -14.27 12.24
C PRO A 98 -2.94 -12.75 12.13
N LEU A 99 -2.59 -12.25 10.95
CA LEU A 99 -2.72 -10.84 10.67
C LEU A 99 -4.20 -10.44 10.75
N ASN A 100 -4.45 -9.27 11.34
CA ASN A 100 -5.79 -8.71 11.35
C ASN A 100 -6.17 -8.22 9.93
N VAL A 101 -7.48 -8.12 9.68
CA VAL A 101 -8.03 -7.66 8.38
C VAL A 101 -7.48 -6.27 7.99
N SER A 102 -7.26 -5.41 8.98
CA SER A 102 -6.72 -4.06 8.80
C SER A 102 -5.30 -4.08 8.21
N SER A 103 -4.45 -5.03 8.62
CA SER A 103 -3.10 -5.22 8.11
C SER A 103 -3.12 -5.69 6.66
N ILE A 104 -3.98 -6.65 6.32
CA ILE A 104 -4.14 -7.12 4.92
C ILE A 104 -4.57 -5.95 4.02
N TRP A 105 -5.53 -5.14 4.48
CA TRP A 105 -5.92 -3.93 3.77
C TRP A 105 -4.79 -2.89 3.70
N GLY A 106 -3.95 -2.83 4.72
CA GLY A 106 -2.72 -2.04 4.77
C GLY A 106 -1.75 -2.41 3.65
N TYR A 107 -1.42 -3.69 3.49
CA TYR A 107 -0.58 -4.19 2.40
C TYR A 107 -1.16 -3.84 1.03
N ARG A 108 -2.46 -4.08 0.83
CA ARG A 108 -3.14 -3.75 -0.43
C ARG A 108 -3.07 -2.26 -0.74
N SER A 109 -3.35 -1.41 0.25
CA SER A 109 -3.34 0.05 0.08
C SER A 109 -1.94 0.57 -0.19
N ALA A 110 -0.95 0.05 0.52
CA ALA A 110 0.45 0.41 0.31
C ALA A 110 0.95 0.01 -1.08
N LEU A 111 0.53 -1.16 -1.59
CA LEU A 111 0.84 -1.57 -2.95
C LEU A 111 0.21 -0.63 -3.98
N VAL A 112 -1.08 -0.34 -3.85
CA VAL A 112 -1.79 0.60 -4.72
C VAL A 112 -1.12 1.98 -4.70
N ASP A 113 -0.68 2.45 -3.54
CA ASP A 113 0.05 3.71 -3.40
C ASP A 113 1.38 3.71 -4.17
N ILE A 114 2.14 2.61 -4.14
CA ILE A 114 3.36 2.46 -4.95
C ILE A 114 3.04 2.53 -6.45
N TYR A 115 2.03 1.79 -6.90
CA TYR A 115 1.61 1.80 -8.31
C TYR A 115 1.23 3.20 -8.78
N HIS A 116 0.45 3.93 -7.98
CA HIS A 116 0.09 5.32 -8.29
C HIS A 116 1.32 6.22 -8.37
N ALA A 117 2.22 6.14 -7.39
CA ALA A 117 3.43 6.97 -7.38
C ALA A 117 4.32 6.72 -8.60
N THR A 118 4.44 5.46 -9.05
CA THR A 118 5.21 5.11 -10.25
C THR A 118 4.54 5.61 -11.52
N LEU A 119 3.22 5.45 -11.65
CA LEU A 119 2.46 5.95 -12.80
C LEU A 119 2.53 7.48 -12.90
N ASP A 120 2.34 8.18 -11.78
CA ASP A 120 2.43 9.64 -11.72
C ASP A 120 3.84 10.12 -12.11
N SER A 121 4.89 9.45 -11.62
CA SER A 121 6.27 9.78 -11.98
C SER A 121 6.58 9.53 -13.47
N GLN A 122 6.02 8.48 -14.07
CA GLN A 122 6.17 8.19 -15.50
C GLN A 122 5.46 9.26 -16.35
N LEU A 123 4.22 9.60 -16.00
CA LEU A 123 3.46 10.66 -16.66
C LEU A 123 4.15 12.02 -16.56
N ASP A 124 4.68 12.37 -15.39
CA ASP A 124 5.44 13.61 -15.20
C ASP A 124 6.71 13.66 -16.06
N THR A 125 7.36 12.51 -16.24
CA THR A 125 8.57 12.41 -17.07
C THR A 125 8.22 12.60 -18.54
N GLU A 126 7.17 11.93 -19.02
CA GLU A 126 6.67 12.06 -20.39
C GLU A 126 6.22 13.49 -20.71
N LEU A 127 5.43 14.11 -19.81
CA LEU A 127 4.98 15.50 -19.97
C LEU A 127 6.14 16.49 -20.03
N ARG A 128 7.19 16.28 -19.22
CA ARG A 128 8.42 17.08 -19.32
C ARG A 128 9.13 16.83 -20.65
N GLY A 129 9.21 15.58 -21.11
CA GLY A 129 9.78 15.21 -22.41
C GLY A 129 9.08 15.92 -23.58
N VAL A 130 7.74 15.88 -23.62
CA VAL A 130 6.91 16.56 -24.62
C VAL A 130 7.10 18.08 -24.57
N ARG A 131 7.13 18.67 -23.36
CA ARG A 131 7.37 20.11 -23.18
C ARG A 131 8.76 20.55 -23.64
N MET A 132 9.76 19.68 -23.54
CA MET A 132 11.11 19.95 -24.03
C MET A 132 11.24 19.71 -25.54
N ALA A 133 10.51 18.74 -26.10
CA ALA A 133 10.48 18.48 -27.54
C ALA A 133 9.77 19.60 -28.34
N THR A 134 8.74 20.22 -27.76
CA THR A 134 8.00 21.36 -28.34
C THR A 134 8.71 22.71 -28.18
N ARG A 135 9.88 22.73 -27.53
CA ARG A 135 10.75 23.91 -27.32
C ARG A 135 12.00 23.90 -28.21
N ARG A 136 12.01 23.14 -29.30
CA ARG A 136 13.08 23.29 -30.31
C ARG A 136 12.78 24.50 -31.23
N PRO A 137 13.80 25.32 -31.54
CA PRO A 137 13.67 26.57 -32.29
C PRO A 137 13.31 26.36 -33.76
#